data_AF-A0A950RBH8-F1
#
_entry.id   AF-A0A950RBH8-F1
#
_cell.length_a   1.000
_cell.length_b   1.000
_cell.length_c   1.000
_cell.angle_alpha   90.00
_cell.angle_beta   90.00
_cell.angle_gamma   90.00
#
_symmetry.space_group_name_H-M   'P 1'
#
loop_
_entity.id
_entity.type
_entity.pdbx_description
1 polymer ?
#
loop_
_entity_poly.entity_id
_entity_poly.type
_entity_poly.pdbx_seq_one_letter_code
_entity_poly.pdbx_strand_id
1 'polypeptide(L)' 'MPGSQDYALSLDRMCTAVWAGADPQGALKKAAAEWDGITDKIGVPAQRAAYEQFKKLPGSYADHTVAALGHAVHLA' A
#
# COMPACT_ATOMS: atom_id res chain seq x y z
N MET A 1 -4.08 -0.03 -2.76
CA MET A 1 -3.22 0.86 -3.59
C MET A 1 -2.46 0.00 -4.59
N PRO A 2 -2.12 0.50 -5.78
CA PRO A 2 -1.31 -0.26 -6.74
C PRO A 2 -0.02 -0.78 -6.09
N GLY A 3 0.28 -2.06 -6.27
CA GLY A 3 1.47 -2.70 -5.71
C GLY A 3 1.43 -3.07 -4.23
N SER A 4 0.36 -2.73 -3.48
CA SER A 4 0.35 -2.96 -2.01
C SER A 4 0.55 -4.42 -1.62
N GLN A 5 0.02 -5.35 -2.42
CA GLN A 5 0.21 -6.78 -2.20
C GLN A 5 1.66 -7.22 -2.46
N ASP A 6 2.30 -6.68 -3.49
CA ASP A 6 3.69 -7.04 -3.82
C ASP A 6 4.67 -6.55 -2.75
N TYR A 7 4.45 -5.34 -2.23
CA TYR A 7 5.22 -4.81 -1.11
C TYR A 7 5.06 -5.66 0.15
N ALA A 8 3.82 -6.04 0.50
CA ALA A 8 3.54 -6.89 1.65
C ALA A 8 4.18 -8.28 1.51
N LEU A 9 4.05 -8.92 0.34
CA LEU A 9 4.65 -10.23 0.08
C LEU A 9 6.19 -10.19 0.13
N SER A 10 6.82 -9.10 -0.31
CA SER A 10 8.28 -8.94 -0.19
C SER A 10 8.71 -8.89 1.28
N LEU A 11 7.98 -8.17 2.14
CA LEU A 11 8.25 -8.17 3.59
C LEU A 11 7.98 -9.52 4.25
N ASP A 12 6.88 -10.19 3.91
CA ASP A 12 6.56 -11.51 4.47
C ASP A 12 7.65 -12.52 4.14
N ARG A 13 8.15 -12.50 2.89
CA ARG A 13 9.28 -13.34 2.46
C ARG A 13 10.57 -13.00 3.19
N MET A 14 10.82 -11.72 3.44
CA MET A 14 11.97 -11.25 4.21
C MET A 14 11.92 -11.78 5.65
N CYS A 15 10.79 -11.59 6.35
CA CYS A 15 10.59 -12.12 7.70
C CYS A 15 10.75 -13.64 7.74
N THR A 16 10.15 -14.33 6.77
CA THR A 16 10.27 -15.79 6.63
C THR A 16 11.72 -16.24 6.46
N ALA A 17 12.49 -15.54 5.62
CA ALA A 17 13.91 -15.85 5.42
C ALA A 17 14.74 -15.64 6.69
N VAL A 18 14.48 -14.55 7.43
CA VAL A 18 15.15 -14.28 8.72
C VAL A 18 14.83 -15.36 9.74
N TRP A 19 13.56 -15.76 9.86
CA TRP A 19 13.17 -16.88 10.74
C TRP A 19 13.81 -18.21 10.34
N ALA A 20 14.06 -18.41 9.05
CA ALA A 20 14.79 -19.57 8.54
C ALA A 20 16.32 -19.49 8.71
N GLY A 21 16.85 -18.43 9.35
CA GLY A 21 18.27 -18.28 9.68
C GLY A 21 19.08 -17.42 8.70
N ALA A 22 18.44 -16.72 7.76
CA ALA A 22 19.14 -15.74 6.92
C ALA A 22 19.59 -14.53 7.74
N ASP A 23 20.70 -13.90 7.34
CA ASP A 23 21.17 -12.65 7.94
C ASP A 23 20.10 -11.54 7.82
N PRO A 24 19.66 -10.92 8.93
CA PRO A 24 18.63 -9.90 8.91
C PRO A 24 18.97 -8.69 8.03
N GLN A 25 20.23 -8.24 8.06
CA GLN A 25 20.63 -7.07 7.30
C GLN A 25 20.63 -7.33 5.80
N GLY A 26 21.11 -8.50 5.37
CA GLY A 26 21.05 -8.95 3.98
C GLY A 26 19.62 -9.15 3.50
N ALA A 27 18.76 -9.77 4.30
CA ALA A 27 17.36 -9.98 3.98
C ALA A 27 16.61 -8.64 3.80
N LEU A 28 16.86 -7.66 4.68
CA LEU A 28 16.30 -6.31 4.56
C LEU A 28 16.79 -5.58 3.32
N LYS A 29 18.10 -5.64 3.00
CA LYS A 29 18.65 -5.03 1.77
C LYS A 29 18.00 -5.60 0.52
N LYS A 30 17.75 -6.91 0.49
CA LYS A 30 17.06 -7.57 -0.62
C LYS A 30 15.61 -7.09 -0.75
N ALA A 31 14.86 -7.06 0.35
CA ALA A 31 13.48 -6.56 0.35
C ALA A 31 13.40 -5.09 -0.10
N ALA A 32 14.35 -4.26 0.33
CA ALA A 32 14.45 -2.87 -0.11
C ALA A 32 14.64 -2.76 -1.64
N ALA A 33 15.57 -3.55 -2.21
CA ALA A 33 15.78 -3.55 -3.66
C ALA A 33 14.55 -4.09 -4.44
N GLU A 34 13.82 -5.07 -3.88
CA GLU A 34 12.56 -5.55 -4.45
C GLU A 34 11.49 -4.45 -4.46
N TRP A 35 11.40 -3.68 -3.36
CA TRP A 35 10.49 -2.53 -3.25
C TRP A 35 10.80 -1.44 -4.27
N ASP A 36 12.08 -1.12 -4.47
CA ASP A 36 12.49 -0.18 -5.52
C ASP A 36 12.03 -0.67 -6.91
N GLY A 37 12.27 -1.95 -7.22
CA GLY A 37 11.83 -2.55 -8.48
C GLY A 37 10.31 -2.61 -8.66
N ILE A 38 9.54 -2.78 -7.59
CA ILE A 38 8.07 -2.68 -7.62
C ILE A 38 7.65 -1.24 -7.92
N THR A 39 8.29 -0.27 -7.26
CA THR A 39 8.01 1.16 -7.42
C THR A 39 8.30 1.62 -8.84
N ASP A 40 9.41 1.19 -9.42
CA ASP A 40 9.79 1.51 -10.80
C ASP A 40 8.79 0.94 -11.82
N LYS A 41 8.29 -0.28 -11.59
CA LYS A 41 7.28 -0.91 -12.47
C LYS A 41 5.93 -0.20 -12.42
N ILE A 42 5.51 0.24 -11.24
CA ILE A 42 4.23 0.94 -11.06
C ILE A 42 4.34 2.39 -11.55
N GLY A 43 5.48 3.03 -11.25
CA GLY A 43 5.72 4.44 -11.45
C GLY A 43 5.14 5.30 -10.32
N VAL A 44 5.99 6.17 -9.74
CA VAL A 44 5.60 7.15 -8.70
C VAL A 44 4.40 8.02 -9.12
N PRO A 45 4.30 8.52 -10.37
CA PRO A 45 3.13 9.30 -10.79
C PRO A 45 1.81 8.51 -10.71
N ALA A 46 1.83 7.23 -11.08
CA ALA A 46 0.64 6.38 -11.04
C ALA A 46 0.21 6.10 -9.59
N GLN A 47 1.16 5.86 -8.68
CA GLN A 47 0.84 5.75 -7.25
C GLN A 47 0.21 7.02 -6.69
N ARG A 48 0.76 8.20 -7.02
CA ARG A 48 0.19 9.49 -6.62
C ARG A 48 -1.22 9.67 -7.14
N ALA A 49 -1.46 9.36 -8.43
CA ALA A 49 -2.79 9.44 -9.02
C ALA A 49 -3.78 8.49 -8.31
N ALA A 50 -3.37 7.25 -8.02
CA ALA A 50 -4.21 6.30 -7.29
C ALA A 50 -4.51 6.77 -5.86
N TYR A 51 -3.54 7.40 -5.19
CA TYR A 51 -3.74 8.00 -3.87
C TYR A 51 -4.74 9.16 -3.91
N GLU A 52 -4.68 10.03 -4.92
CA GLU A 52 -5.67 11.08 -5.13
C GLU A 52 -7.09 10.53 -5.36
N GLN A 53 -7.23 9.37 -6.02
CA GLN A 53 -8.53 8.71 -6.15
C GLN A 53 -8.99 8.09 -4.83
N PHE A 54 -8.08 7.49 -4.07
CA PHE A 54 -8.39 6.91 -2.76
C PHE A 54 -9.01 7.95 -1.81
N LYS A 55 -8.46 9.17 -1.76
CA LYS A 55 -9.00 10.26 -0.92
C LYS A 55 -10.47 10.61 -1.20
N LYS A 56 -10.98 10.32 -2.40
CA LYS A 56 -12.37 10.61 -2.76
C LYS A 56 -13.35 9.56 -2.27
N LEU A 57 -12.86 8.40 -1.82
CA LEU A 57 -13.71 7.31 -1.38
C LEU A 57 -14.27 7.61 0.02
N PRO A 58 -15.57 7.34 0.26
CA PRO A 58 -16.11 7.35 1.61
C PRO A 58 -15.37 6.35 2.50
N GLY A 59 -15.00 6.78 3.71
CA GLY A 59 -14.21 6.00 4.67
C GLY A 59 -12.70 6.00 4.40
N SER A 60 -12.20 6.75 3.41
CA SER A 60 -10.75 6.87 3.17
C SER A 60 -10.01 7.57 4.32
N TYR A 61 -10.70 8.48 5.01
CA TYR A 61 -10.28 9.15 6.23
C TYR A 61 -11.46 9.26 7.21
N ALA A 62 -11.18 9.50 8.48
CA ALA A 62 -12.19 9.61 9.53
C ALA A 62 -13.21 10.74 9.28
N ASP A 63 -12.80 11.79 8.56
CA ASP A 63 -13.64 12.91 8.15
C ASP A 63 -14.34 12.70 6.80
N HIS A 64 -13.92 11.74 5.98
CA HIS A 64 -14.52 11.38 4.70
C HIS A 64 -15.66 10.37 4.85
N THR A 65 -16.57 10.59 5.80
CA THR A 65 -17.73 9.70 5.97
C THR A 65 -18.75 9.86 4.82
N VAL A 66 -19.62 8.86 4.62
CA VAL A 66 -20.72 8.94 3.62
C VAL A 66 -21.58 10.20 3.86
N ALA A 67 -21.82 10.55 5.12
CA ALA A 67 -22.56 11.76 5.50
C ALA A 67 -21.77 13.04 5.20
N ALA A 68 -20.48 13.08 5.57
CA ALA A 68 -19.62 14.24 5.33
C ALA A 68 -19.39 14.51 3.83
N LEU A 69 -19.45 13.47 3.00
CA LEU A 69 -19.35 13.56 1.54
C LEU A 69 -20.69 13.84 0.84
N GLY A 70 -21.78 14.03 1.61
CA GLY A 70 -23.11 14.32 1.04
C GLY A 70 -23.75 13.15 0.29
N HIS A 71 -23.30 11.93 0.53
CA HIS A 71 -23.80 10.69 -0.10
C HIS A 71 -24.79 9.94 0.80
N ALA A 72 -25.22 10.53 1.92
CA ALA A 72 -26.20 9.91 2.81
C ALA A 72 -27.57 9.82 2.14
N VAL A 73 -28.16 8.62 2.17
CA VAL A 73 -29.54 8.41 1.72
C VAL A 73 -30.49 8.76 2.87
N HIS A 74 -31.43 9.66 2.60
CA HIS A 74 -32.53 9.96 3.52
C HIS A 74 -33.78 9.22 3.07
N LEU A 75 -34.33 8.39 3.95
CA LEU A 75 -35.64 7.78 3.76
C LEU A 75 -36.70 8.78 4.24
N ALA A 76 -37.59 9.16 3.33
CA ALA A 76 -38.73 10.05 3.61
C ALA A 76 -39.83 9.35 4.39
#